data_AF-A0A821LPN6-F1
#
_entry.id   AF-A0A821LPN6-F1
#
_cell.length_a   1.000
_cell.length_b   1.000
_cell.length_c   1.000
_cell.angle_alpha   90.00
_cell.angle_beta   90.00
_cell.angle_gamma   90.00
#
_symmetry.space_group_name_H-M   'P 1'
#
loop_
_entity.id
_entity.type
_entity.pdbx_description
1 polymer ?
#
loop_
_entity_poly.entity_id
_entity_poly.type
_entity_poly.pdbx_seq_one_letter_code
_entity_poly.pdbx_strand_id
1 'polypeptide(L)'
;MLPIVAQYFSTFGINHGIIEFIQQQHETADKLFFNIKYVLESNELKLEQLSSIGSDNTNVSIGQHHSVFVLFNQLVPGLIQGNCYCHLCHNSVKHGNDHILFDIESAVLKIYAHFSRSSVRLEELSNYFDFIEQEQEVILQHIRLRWLSLLQSIERLIVVYPVIKSYFLNIAHRQCPKLLLEFFTSNKGECSLYFLKNVLIEVQEANLQSQRYYTTGVNLYSIITDLLRGLNNRLRDDYFGSKVMDLLEKIQHTTEVDDLKKSFRSFIQTVIQYIESYCQDRSLFYKSISIFSETDIETIEWKSIEYCTTYINTTNIDKDCLYNEFNHIRSKYVGIKDTFGGIYKQVQNFNSSNLVSTKQIDTTLDNVCDINVQNNCDTDNEEQDVKFHKEHKNHFIRCDQLWAYLLYDENVPNLRKLIEFAFSIPASNAFCEPIFSHMKFYGTIIETT
;
A
#
# COMPACT_ATOMS: atom_id res chain seq x y z
N MET A 1 -17.85 -9.86 -9.57
CA MET A 1 -17.36 -11.04 -8.83
C MET A 1 -16.59 -10.50 -7.64
N LEU A 2 -16.78 -11.08 -6.46
CA LEU A 2 -16.25 -10.59 -5.19
C LEU A 2 -15.53 -11.75 -4.48
N PRO A 3 -14.21 -11.72 -4.30
CA PRO A 3 -13.47 -12.71 -3.53
C PRO A 3 -13.71 -12.47 -2.04
N ILE A 4 -13.94 -13.56 -1.30
CA ILE A 4 -13.87 -13.59 0.15
C ILE A 4 -12.57 -14.28 0.54
N VAL A 5 -11.75 -13.56 1.29
CA VAL A 5 -10.46 -14.04 1.81
C VAL A 5 -10.47 -13.94 3.32
N ALA A 6 -10.01 -14.99 4.00
CA ALA A 6 -9.70 -14.96 5.42
C ALA A 6 -8.21 -14.69 5.63
N GLN A 7 -7.90 -13.70 6.46
CA GLN A 7 -6.58 -13.52 7.05
C GLN A 7 -6.61 -14.03 8.49
N TYR A 8 -5.63 -14.84 8.86
CA TYR A 8 -5.52 -15.38 10.22
C TYR A 8 -4.07 -15.60 10.62
N PHE A 9 -3.83 -15.66 11.93
CA PHE A 9 -2.52 -16.00 12.47
C PHE A 9 -2.50 -17.50 12.80
N SER A 10 -1.53 -18.21 12.22
CA SER A 10 -1.33 -19.65 12.41
C SER A 10 -0.13 -19.92 13.32
N THR A 11 0.15 -21.21 13.59
CA THR A 11 1.37 -21.65 14.27
C THR A 11 2.67 -21.15 13.60
N PHE A 12 2.62 -20.79 12.31
CA PHE A 12 3.78 -20.35 11.52
C PHE A 12 3.72 -18.88 11.09
N GLY A 13 2.81 -18.08 11.66
CA GLY A 13 2.64 -16.67 11.34
C GLY A 13 1.40 -16.40 10.52
N ILE A 14 1.39 -15.25 9.84
CA ILE A 14 0.24 -14.81 9.03
C ILE A 14 0.00 -15.72 7.83
N ASN A 15 -1.26 -16.04 7.60
CA ASN A 15 -1.72 -16.80 6.44
C ASN A 15 -3.02 -16.23 5.86
N HIS A 16 -3.25 -16.50 4.58
CA HIS A 16 -4.40 -16.05 3.81
C HIS A 16 -5.04 -17.23 3.09
N GLY A 17 -6.36 -17.38 3.24
CA GLY A 17 -7.13 -18.40 2.56
C GLY A 17 -8.25 -17.79 1.74
N ILE A 18 -8.30 -18.07 0.44
CA ILE A 18 -9.47 -17.75 -0.39
C ILE A 18 -10.58 -18.72 0.02
N ILE A 19 -11.73 -18.18 0.42
CA ILE A 19 -12.90 -18.98 0.82
C ILE A 19 -13.80 -19.20 -0.38
N GLU A 20 -14.20 -18.14 -1.09
CA GLU A 20 -15.16 -18.22 -2.19
C GLU A 20 -15.10 -16.99 -3.11
N PHE A 21 -15.58 -17.13 -4.35
CA PHE A 21 -15.85 -16.04 -5.28
C PHE A 21 -17.35 -15.87 -5.50
N ILE A 22 -17.92 -14.78 -4.98
CA ILE A 22 -19.34 -14.48 -5.15
C ILE A 22 -19.56 -13.74 -6.47
N GLN A 23 -20.37 -14.30 -7.36
CA GLN A 23 -20.89 -13.56 -8.50
C GLN A 23 -22.22 -12.88 -8.11
N GLN A 24 -22.23 -11.55 -8.06
CA GLN A 24 -23.42 -10.79 -7.70
C GLN A 24 -23.68 -9.65 -8.69
N GLN A 25 -24.96 -9.44 -9.01
CA GLN A 25 -25.44 -8.26 -9.71
C GLN A 25 -26.02 -7.27 -8.69
N HIS A 26 -25.57 -6.02 -8.75
CA HIS A 26 -25.91 -4.91 -7.84
C HIS A 26 -25.43 -5.10 -6.39
N GLU A 27 -24.52 -4.23 -5.96
CA GLU A 27 -23.80 -4.29 -4.68
C GLU A 27 -24.49 -3.41 -3.63
N THR A 28 -25.66 -3.82 -3.14
CA THR A 28 -26.23 -3.18 -1.93
C THR A 28 -25.59 -3.78 -0.69
N ALA A 29 -25.53 -2.98 0.39
CA ALA A 29 -24.94 -3.42 1.66
C ALA A 29 -25.59 -4.70 2.19
N ASP A 30 -26.93 -4.80 2.13
CA ASP A 30 -27.68 -5.96 2.61
C ASP A 30 -27.34 -7.25 1.84
N LYS A 31 -27.31 -7.18 0.51
CA LYS A 31 -27.03 -8.36 -0.31
C LYS A 31 -25.60 -8.86 -0.11
N LEU A 32 -24.64 -7.93 -0.04
CA LEU A 32 -23.25 -8.25 0.26
C LEU A 32 -23.13 -8.89 1.65
N PHE A 33 -23.76 -8.29 2.66
CA PHE A 33 -23.80 -8.82 4.01
C PHE A 33 -24.37 -10.24 4.06
N PHE A 34 -25.53 -10.51 3.47
CA PHE A 34 -26.14 -11.84 3.47
C PHE A 34 -25.27 -12.87 2.77
N ASN A 35 -24.64 -12.51 1.65
CA ASN A 35 -23.79 -13.43 0.90
C ASN A 35 -22.48 -13.73 1.66
N ILE A 36 -21.83 -12.71 2.24
CA ILE A 36 -20.63 -12.91 3.06
C ILE A 36 -20.99 -13.78 4.28
N LYS A 37 -22.09 -13.48 4.97
CA LYS A 37 -22.55 -14.26 6.12
C LYS A 37 -22.82 -15.71 5.74
N TYR A 38 -23.51 -15.96 4.64
CA TYR A 38 -23.77 -17.31 4.13
C TYR A 38 -22.46 -18.06 3.85
N VAL A 39 -21.48 -17.41 3.20
CA VAL A 39 -20.18 -18.03 2.92
C VAL A 39 -19.45 -18.40 4.21
N LEU A 40 -19.43 -17.51 5.21
CA LEU A 40 -18.81 -17.80 6.50
C LEU A 40 -19.49 -18.99 7.19
N GLU A 41 -20.82 -18.97 7.31
CA GLU A 41 -21.60 -20.02 7.98
C GLU A 41 -21.50 -21.37 7.26
N SER A 42 -21.51 -21.37 5.92
CA SER A 42 -21.40 -22.60 5.11
C SER A 42 -20.03 -23.25 5.19
N ASN A 43 -19.00 -22.49 5.55
CA ASN A 43 -17.64 -22.98 5.79
C ASN A 43 -17.34 -23.19 7.28
N GLU A 44 -18.38 -23.23 8.14
CA GLU A 44 -18.28 -23.44 9.59
C GLU A 44 -17.41 -22.37 10.31
N LEU A 45 -17.26 -21.20 9.71
CA LEU A 45 -16.57 -20.06 10.31
C LEU A 45 -17.52 -19.31 11.23
N LYS A 46 -17.20 -19.33 12.52
CA LYS A 46 -18.02 -18.73 13.57
C LYS A 46 -17.91 -17.20 13.52
N LEU A 47 -19.04 -16.52 13.47
CA LEU A 47 -19.08 -15.05 13.44
C LEU A 47 -18.46 -14.44 14.69
N GLU A 48 -18.54 -15.12 15.83
CA GLU A 48 -17.95 -14.67 17.10
C GLU A 48 -16.41 -14.66 17.08
N GLN A 49 -15.79 -15.32 16.10
CA GLN A 49 -14.34 -15.31 15.89
C GLN A 49 -13.91 -14.23 14.89
N LEU A 50 -14.85 -13.49 14.28
CA LEU A 50 -14.55 -12.43 13.34
C LEU A 50 -14.01 -11.20 14.06
N SER A 51 -12.73 -10.90 13.89
CA SER A 51 -12.06 -9.74 14.49
C SER A 51 -12.24 -8.46 13.66
N SER A 52 -12.27 -8.60 12.33
CA SER A 52 -12.31 -7.47 11.41
C SER A 52 -12.94 -7.83 10.06
N ILE A 53 -13.45 -6.81 9.36
CA ILE A 53 -13.82 -6.90 7.95
C ILE A 53 -13.00 -5.88 7.16
N GLY A 54 -12.21 -6.40 6.22
CA GLY A 54 -11.46 -5.62 5.24
C GLY A 54 -12.27 -5.43 3.95
N SER A 55 -12.38 -4.19 3.47
CA SER A 55 -13.00 -3.88 2.16
C SER A 55 -12.53 -2.52 1.64
N ASP A 56 -12.76 -2.25 0.36
CA ASP A 56 -12.54 -0.93 -0.21
C ASP A 56 -13.37 0.10 0.56
N ASN A 57 -12.87 1.33 0.66
CA ASN A 57 -13.43 2.37 1.52
C ASN A 57 -14.71 3.01 0.92
N THR A 58 -15.59 2.21 0.32
CA THR A 58 -16.85 2.66 -0.27
C THR A 58 -17.94 2.80 0.79
N ASN A 59 -18.92 3.67 0.53
CA ASN A 59 -20.06 3.85 1.43
C ASN A 59 -20.85 2.56 1.68
N VAL A 60 -20.94 1.68 0.69
CA VAL A 60 -21.64 0.39 0.81
C VAL A 60 -20.93 -0.53 1.81
N SER A 61 -19.60 -0.55 1.80
CA SER A 61 -18.81 -1.44 2.65
C SER A 61 -18.59 -0.90 4.06
N ILE A 62 -18.29 0.40 4.18
CA ILE A 62 -17.82 1.02 5.44
C ILE A 62 -18.59 2.27 5.87
N GLY A 63 -19.69 2.63 5.20
CA GLY A 63 -20.50 3.80 5.55
C GLY A 63 -21.03 3.76 6.99
N GLN A 64 -21.16 4.93 7.61
CA GLN A 64 -21.46 5.06 9.05
C GLN A 64 -22.88 4.63 9.46
N HIS A 65 -23.86 4.73 8.55
CA HIS A 65 -25.28 4.51 8.89
C HIS A 65 -25.81 3.15 8.45
N HIS A 66 -25.49 2.73 7.21
CA HIS A 66 -25.94 1.46 6.64
C HIS A 66 -24.89 0.93 5.67
N SER A 67 -24.14 -0.07 6.12
CA SER A 67 -23.04 -0.66 5.38
C SER A 67 -22.82 -2.11 5.80
N VAL A 68 -22.06 -2.86 5.00
CA VAL A 68 -21.66 -4.24 5.34
C VAL A 68 -21.03 -4.30 6.73
N PHE A 69 -20.11 -3.39 7.03
CA PHE A 69 -19.49 -3.30 8.34
C PHE A 69 -20.51 -3.05 9.47
N VAL A 70 -21.41 -2.07 9.31
CA VAL A 70 -22.44 -1.75 10.32
C VAL A 70 -23.34 -2.96 10.58
N LEU A 71 -23.76 -3.69 9.54
CA LEU A 71 -24.60 -4.88 9.67
C LEU A 71 -23.88 -6.01 10.41
N PHE A 72 -22.60 -6.25 10.12
CA PHE A 72 -21.82 -7.25 10.87
C PHE A 72 -21.52 -6.82 12.30
N ASN A 73 -21.25 -5.54 12.55
CA ASN A 73 -20.98 -5.03 13.89
C ASN A 73 -22.22 -5.09 14.81
N GLN A 74 -23.44 -5.17 14.25
CA GLN A 74 -24.66 -5.45 15.02
C GLN A 74 -24.72 -6.91 15.51
N LEU A 75 -24.16 -7.85 14.74
CA LEU A 75 -24.08 -9.27 15.10
C LEU A 75 -22.85 -9.59 15.97
N VAL A 76 -21.74 -8.91 15.70
CA VAL A 76 -20.45 -9.07 16.38
C VAL A 76 -20.06 -7.70 16.92
N PRO A 77 -20.58 -7.30 18.11
CA PRO A 77 -20.15 -6.07 18.74
C PRO A 77 -18.62 -6.04 18.85
N GLY A 78 -18.01 -4.87 18.73
CA GLY A 78 -16.56 -4.71 18.87
C GLY A 78 -15.74 -5.14 17.65
N LEU A 79 -16.39 -5.41 16.52
CA LEU A 79 -15.73 -5.65 15.24
C LEU A 79 -14.85 -4.46 14.84
N ILE A 80 -13.64 -4.74 14.35
CA ILE A 80 -12.71 -3.72 13.87
C ILE A 80 -12.93 -3.46 12.38
N GLN A 81 -13.11 -2.20 12.00
CA GLN A 81 -13.23 -1.81 10.60
C GLN A 81 -11.85 -1.81 9.93
N GLY A 82 -11.62 -2.75 9.01
CA GLY A 82 -10.38 -2.87 8.24
C GLY A 82 -10.41 -1.99 7.00
N ASN A 83 -10.14 -0.69 7.15
CA ASN A 83 -10.03 0.20 5.99
C ASN A 83 -8.89 -0.23 5.07
N CYS A 84 -9.07 -0.12 3.75
CA CYS A 84 -7.97 -0.34 2.82
C CYS A 84 -7.08 0.90 2.75
N TYR A 85 -5.89 0.81 3.34
CA TYR A 85 -4.94 1.93 3.35
C TYR A 85 -4.31 2.20 1.99
N CYS A 86 -4.30 1.19 1.11
CA CYS A 86 -3.87 1.37 -0.26
C CYS A 86 -4.83 2.32 -1.00
N HIS A 87 -6.13 2.08 -0.88
CA HIS A 87 -7.16 2.97 -1.42
C HIS A 87 -7.20 4.33 -0.74
N LEU A 88 -6.93 4.38 0.57
CA LEU A 88 -6.84 5.65 1.31
C LEU A 88 -5.74 6.55 0.73
N CYS A 89 -4.53 6.01 0.49
CA CYS A 89 -3.42 6.72 -0.13
C CYS A 89 -3.72 7.16 -1.57
N HIS A 90 -4.37 6.30 -2.35
CA HIS A 90 -4.78 6.66 -3.71
C HIS A 90 -5.76 7.84 -3.72
N ASN A 91 -6.83 7.74 -2.90
CA ASN A 91 -7.86 8.77 -2.85
C ASN A 91 -7.33 10.10 -2.29
N SER A 92 -6.41 10.06 -1.31
CA SER A 92 -5.82 11.28 -0.75
C SER A 92 -5.05 12.07 -1.81
N VAL A 93 -4.25 11.39 -2.64
CA VAL A 93 -3.55 11.98 -3.79
C VAL A 93 -4.53 12.51 -4.83
N LYS A 94 -5.58 11.75 -5.14
CA LYS A 94 -6.61 12.17 -6.10
C LYS A 94 -7.28 13.47 -5.67
N HIS A 95 -7.64 13.61 -4.40
CA HIS A 95 -8.17 14.85 -3.85
C HIS A 95 -7.11 15.97 -3.79
N GLY A 96 -5.85 15.63 -3.49
CA GLY A 96 -4.74 16.58 -3.57
C GLY A 96 -4.58 17.18 -4.97
N ASN A 97 -4.71 16.36 -6.02
CA ASN A 97 -4.59 16.77 -7.42
C ASN A 97 -5.62 17.83 -7.83
N ASP A 98 -6.74 17.98 -7.11
CA ASP A 98 -7.71 19.06 -7.39
C ASP A 98 -7.13 20.45 -7.07
N HIS A 99 -6.01 20.53 -6.34
CA HIS A 99 -5.37 21.79 -5.95
C HIS A 99 -4.15 22.17 -6.79
N ILE A 100 -3.53 21.24 -7.53
CA ILE A 100 -2.33 21.55 -8.30
C ILE A 100 -2.68 22.39 -9.53
N LEU A 101 -1.86 23.39 -9.87
CA LEU A 101 -2.14 24.27 -10.99
C LEU A 101 -2.06 23.58 -12.36
N PHE A 102 -1.32 22.47 -12.45
CA PHE A 102 -1.13 21.70 -13.68
C PHE A 102 -1.54 20.25 -13.47
N ASP A 103 -2.58 19.81 -14.19
CA ASP A 103 -3.05 18.42 -14.15
C ASP A 103 -2.03 17.48 -14.84
N ILE A 104 -1.08 16.99 -14.04
CA ILE A 104 -0.01 16.10 -14.46
C ILE A 104 -0.56 14.75 -14.95
N GLU A 105 -1.59 14.21 -14.28
CA GLU A 105 -2.18 12.93 -14.66
C GLU A 105 -2.77 13.01 -16.07
N SER A 106 -3.53 14.08 -16.37
CA SER A 106 -4.03 14.32 -17.72
C SER A 106 -2.92 14.57 -18.74
N ALA A 107 -1.82 15.24 -18.36
CA ALA A 107 -0.67 15.44 -19.24
C ALA A 107 -0.05 14.09 -19.65
N VAL A 108 0.26 13.23 -18.67
CA VAL A 108 0.80 11.88 -18.89
C VAL A 108 -0.12 11.06 -19.80
N LEU A 109 -1.43 11.04 -19.52
CA LEU A 109 -2.41 10.30 -20.32
C LEU A 109 -2.48 10.81 -21.77
N LYS A 110 -2.45 12.14 -21.97
CA LYS A 110 -2.51 12.74 -23.32
C LYS A 110 -1.23 12.51 -24.11
N ILE A 111 -0.06 12.58 -23.47
CA ILE A 111 1.23 12.29 -24.10
C ILE A 111 1.21 10.84 -24.59
N TYR A 112 0.89 9.88 -23.73
CA TYR A 112 0.83 8.47 -24.13
C TYR A 112 -0.20 8.23 -25.26
N ALA A 113 -1.40 8.80 -25.15
CA ALA A 113 -2.44 8.66 -26.17
C ALA A 113 -2.05 9.26 -27.53
N HIS A 114 -1.22 10.31 -27.56
CA HIS A 114 -0.74 10.94 -28.78
C HIS A 114 0.15 10.01 -29.61
N PHE A 115 1.05 9.27 -28.94
CA PHE A 115 2.04 8.41 -29.59
C PHE A 115 1.56 6.96 -29.78
N SER A 116 0.82 6.39 -28.82
CA SER A 116 0.38 4.98 -28.85
C SER A 116 -0.47 4.59 -30.05
N ARG A 117 -1.06 5.57 -30.76
CA ARG A 117 -1.99 5.34 -31.88
C ARG A 117 -1.40 5.67 -33.25
N SER A 118 -0.12 5.99 -33.35
CA SER A 118 0.48 6.45 -34.63
C SER A 118 1.95 6.08 -34.73
N SER A 119 2.25 5.12 -35.62
CA SER A 119 3.63 4.78 -35.99
C SER A 119 4.38 5.97 -36.57
N VAL A 120 3.70 6.81 -37.35
CA VAL A 120 4.27 8.06 -37.91
C VAL A 120 4.76 8.98 -36.81
N ARG A 121 3.96 9.20 -35.75
CA ARG A 121 4.39 10.05 -34.63
C ARG A 121 5.51 9.45 -33.80
N LEU A 122 5.59 8.11 -33.73
CA LEU A 122 6.70 7.42 -33.06
C LEU A 122 7.99 7.57 -33.86
N GLU A 123 7.93 7.46 -35.19
CA GLU A 123 9.08 7.72 -36.07
C GLU A 123 9.53 9.19 -36.00
N GLU A 124 8.58 10.13 -36.02
CA GLU A 124 8.87 11.55 -35.79
C GLU A 124 9.55 11.76 -34.44
N LEU A 125 9.03 11.16 -33.36
CA LEU A 125 9.62 11.26 -32.03
C LEU A 125 11.04 10.70 -31.98
N SER A 126 11.32 9.60 -32.71
CA SER A 126 12.67 9.03 -32.84
C SER A 126 13.67 10.06 -33.38
N ASN A 127 13.28 10.84 -34.39
CA ASN A 127 14.14 11.91 -34.93
C ASN A 127 14.44 13.00 -33.88
N TYR A 128 13.54 13.23 -32.92
CA TYR A 128 13.80 14.17 -31.81
C TYR A 128 14.75 13.58 -30.75
N PHE A 129 14.74 12.27 -30.52
CA PHE A 129 15.75 11.60 -29.69
C PHE A 129 17.14 11.77 -30.29
N ASP A 130 17.29 11.50 -31.59
CA ASP A 130 18.55 11.70 -32.33
C ASP A 130 19.00 13.16 -32.30
N PHE A 131 18.08 14.10 -32.53
CA PHE A 131 18.38 15.54 -32.53
C PHE A 131 18.86 16.06 -31.16
N ILE A 132 18.36 15.48 -30.06
CA ILE A 132 18.72 15.87 -28.68
C ILE A 132 19.91 15.06 -28.16
N GLU A 133 20.38 14.07 -28.93
CA GLU A 133 21.45 13.15 -28.54
C GLU A 133 21.12 12.41 -27.23
N GLN A 134 19.86 11.98 -27.10
CA GLN A 134 19.37 11.22 -25.95
C GLN A 134 18.99 9.79 -26.38
N GLU A 135 19.32 8.81 -25.53
CA GLU A 135 18.91 7.42 -25.74
C GLU A 135 17.38 7.28 -25.77
N GLN A 136 16.89 6.47 -26.71
CA GLN A 136 15.47 6.27 -26.92
C GLN A 136 14.87 5.47 -25.77
N GLU A 137 13.77 5.97 -25.24
CA GLU A 137 13.07 5.39 -24.10
C GLU A 137 11.57 5.31 -24.39
N VAL A 138 10.94 4.21 -23.98
CA VAL A 138 9.50 4.00 -24.15
C VAL A 138 8.72 4.94 -23.22
N ILE A 139 7.63 5.53 -23.72
CA ILE A 139 6.67 6.27 -22.89
C ILE A 139 5.74 5.28 -22.20
N LEU A 140 5.72 5.30 -20.87
CA LEU A 140 4.88 4.39 -20.09
C LEU A 140 3.42 4.83 -20.05
N GLN A 141 2.52 3.84 -20.05
CA GLN A 141 1.09 4.06 -19.89
C GLN A 141 0.73 4.15 -18.41
N HIS A 142 0.08 5.25 -18.03
CA HIS A 142 -0.65 5.31 -16.77
C HIS A 142 -2.05 4.72 -16.92
N ILE A 143 -2.43 3.81 -16.02
CA ILE A 143 -3.78 3.25 -15.92
C ILE A 143 -4.42 3.79 -14.65
N ARG A 144 -5.51 4.58 -14.79
CA ARG A 144 -6.19 5.21 -13.65
C ARG A 144 -6.61 4.24 -12.54
N LEU A 145 -6.96 3.01 -12.91
CA LEU A 145 -7.34 1.95 -11.97
C LEU A 145 -6.14 1.23 -11.33
N ARG A 146 -4.92 1.42 -11.84
CA ARG A 146 -3.67 0.90 -11.26
C ARG A 146 -2.78 2.08 -10.88
N TRP A 147 -3.19 2.76 -9.83
CA TRP A 147 -2.69 4.10 -9.51
C TRP A 147 -1.17 4.20 -9.32
N LEU A 148 -0.51 3.12 -8.86
CA LEU A 148 0.95 3.00 -8.75
C LEU A 148 1.70 3.24 -10.08
N SER A 149 1.03 3.06 -11.22
CA SER A 149 1.61 3.34 -12.55
C SER A 149 1.81 4.83 -12.83
N LEU A 150 1.22 5.73 -12.04
CA LEU A 150 1.39 7.18 -12.23
C LEU A 150 2.83 7.62 -11.94
N LEU A 151 3.41 7.18 -10.82
CA LEU A 151 4.78 7.53 -10.46
C LEU A 151 5.76 7.02 -11.52
N GLN A 152 5.64 5.75 -11.92
CA GLN A 152 6.47 5.16 -12.97
C GLN A 152 6.38 5.96 -14.28
N SER A 153 5.16 6.35 -14.67
CA SER A 153 4.94 7.17 -15.87
C SER A 153 5.53 8.58 -15.74
N ILE A 154 5.46 9.19 -14.56
CA ILE A 154 6.07 10.49 -14.26
C ILE A 154 7.59 10.39 -14.30
N GLU A 155 8.18 9.37 -13.69
CA GLU A 155 9.63 9.17 -13.68
C GLU A 155 10.15 8.94 -15.08
N ARG A 156 9.46 8.12 -15.88
CA ARG A 156 9.78 7.97 -17.29
C ARG A 156 9.65 9.28 -18.05
N LEU A 157 8.56 10.03 -17.87
CA LEU A 157 8.35 11.31 -18.52
C LEU A 157 9.46 12.31 -18.15
N ILE A 158 9.97 12.28 -16.92
CA ILE A 158 11.09 13.11 -16.49
C ILE A 158 12.36 12.76 -17.27
N VAL A 159 12.66 11.47 -17.48
CA VAL A 159 13.80 11.02 -18.29
C VAL A 159 13.71 11.54 -19.71
N VAL A 160 12.54 11.39 -20.36
CA VAL A 160 12.34 11.82 -21.76
C VAL A 160 11.86 13.27 -21.91
N TYR A 161 11.84 14.05 -20.82
CA TYR A 161 11.22 15.37 -20.79
C TYR A 161 11.78 16.33 -21.85
N PRO A 162 13.12 16.43 -22.08
CA PRO A 162 13.68 17.32 -23.10
C PRO A 162 13.16 17.00 -24.51
N VAL A 163 13.07 15.71 -24.83
CA VAL A 163 12.61 15.20 -26.13
C VAL A 163 11.14 15.49 -26.34
N ILE A 164 10.30 15.13 -25.36
CA ILE A 164 8.85 15.34 -25.44
C ILE A 164 8.52 16.85 -25.50
N LYS A 165 9.21 17.67 -24.71
CA LYS A 165 9.07 19.13 -24.74
C LYS A 165 9.43 19.69 -26.12
N SER A 166 10.57 19.28 -26.69
CA SER A 166 11.00 19.75 -28.01
C SER A 166 10.01 19.35 -29.10
N TYR A 167 9.52 18.11 -29.08
CA TYR A 167 8.50 17.64 -30.00
C TYR A 167 7.24 18.50 -29.94
N PHE A 168 6.60 18.61 -28.76
CA PHE A 168 5.31 19.31 -28.63
C PHE A 168 5.38 20.83 -28.86
N LEU A 169 6.54 21.46 -28.67
CA LEU A 169 6.74 22.88 -28.97
C LEU A 169 7.00 23.15 -30.47
N ASN A 170 7.43 22.14 -31.24
CA ASN A 170 7.78 22.29 -32.65
C ASN A 170 6.77 21.68 -33.62
N ILE A 171 5.85 20.83 -33.17
CA ILE A 171 4.71 20.44 -34.00
C ILE A 171 3.82 21.65 -34.31
N ALA A 172 3.14 21.63 -35.45
CA ALA A 172 2.25 22.73 -35.84
C ALA A 172 1.28 23.07 -34.69
N HIS A 173 1.18 24.35 -34.30
CA HIS A 173 0.43 24.80 -33.11
C HIS A 173 -1.03 24.31 -33.05
N ARG A 174 -1.65 23.97 -34.20
CA ARG A 174 -3.01 23.40 -34.27
C ARG A 174 -3.09 21.90 -33.94
N GLN A 175 -1.95 21.21 -33.87
CA GLN A 175 -1.83 19.78 -33.59
C GLN A 175 -1.43 19.49 -32.14
N CYS A 176 -0.88 20.46 -31.42
CA CYS A 176 -0.56 20.34 -30.00
C CYS A 176 -1.82 20.56 -29.14
N PRO A 177 -2.24 19.60 -28.30
CA PRO A 177 -3.34 19.81 -27.36
C PRO A 177 -3.05 20.99 -26.44
N LYS A 178 -4.02 21.90 -26.24
CA LYS A 178 -3.87 23.12 -25.41
C LYS A 178 -3.24 22.86 -24.04
N LEU A 179 -3.67 21.79 -23.36
CA LEU A 179 -3.12 21.37 -22.07
C LEU A 179 -1.61 21.09 -22.14
N LEU A 180 -1.15 20.39 -23.18
CA LEU A 180 0.26 20.05 -23.36
C LEU A 180 1.08 21.28 -23.77
N LEU A 181 0.51 22.18 -24.57
CA LEU A 181 1.16 23.45 -24.90
C LEU A 181 1.41 24.28 -23.63
N GLU A 182 0.39 24.45 -22.79
CA GLU A 182 0.51 25.16 -21.50
C GLU A 182 1.52 24.49 -20.57
N PHE A 183 1.53 23.16 -20.52
CA PHE A 183 2.46 22.37 -19.73
C PHE A 183 3.93 22.59 -20.14
N PHE A 184 4.23 22.62 -21.45
CA PHE A 184 5.61 22.69 -21.96
C PHE A 184 6.14 24.12 -22.19
N THR A 185 5.26 25.12 -22.32
CA THR A 185 5.65 26.50 -22.68
C THR A 185 6.35 27.24 -21.53
N SER A 186 6.16 26.81 -20.28
CA SER A 186 6.79 27.43 -19.12
C SER A 186 7.42 26.39 -18.19
N ASN A 187 8.29 26.84 -17.28
CA ASN A 187 8.87 25.97 -16.25
C ASN A 187 7.83 25.48 -15.22
N LYS A 188 6.59 26.01 -15.23
CA LYS A 188 5.56 25.72 -14.24
C LYS A 188 5.03 24.29 -14.34
N GLY A 189 4.88 23.76 -15.55
CA GLY A 189 4.49 22.37 -15.80
C GLY A 189 5.57 21.39 -15.31
N GLU A 190 6.83 21.64 -15.69
CA GLU A 190 7.99 20.88 -15.22
C GLU A 190 8.11 20.91 -13.69
N CYS A 191 7.94 22.10 -13.10
CA CYS A 191 7.98 22.30 -11.65
C CYS A 191 6.91 21.46 -10.94
N SER A 192 5.68 21.45 -11.46
CA SER A 192 4.57 20.66 -10.94
C SER A 192 4.79 19.15 -11.12
N LEU A 193 5.43 18.73 -12.23
CA LEU A 193 5.80 17.34 -12.49
C LEU A 193 6.80 16.82 -11.44
N TYR A 194 7.88 17.56 -11.17
CA TYR A 194 8.86 17.19 -10.15
C TYR A 194 8.29 17.26 -8.73
N PHE A 195 7.43 18.23 -8.43
CA PHE A 195 6.72 18.28 -7.15
C PHE A 195 5.91 17.01 -6.92
N LEU A 196 5.09 16.62 -7.91
CA LEU A 196 4.24 15.45 -7.79
C LEU A 196 5.07 14.18 -7.67
N LYS A 197 6.17 14.03 -8.43
CA LYS A 197 7.14 12.93 -8.24
C LYS A 197 7.57 12.81 -6.77
N ASN A 198 8.04 13.90 -6.19
CA ASN A 198 8.63 13.89 -4.84
C ASN A 198 7.62 13.49 -3.76
N VAL A 199 6.37 13.93 -3.88
CA VAL A 199 5.32 13.55 -2.92
C VAL A 199 4.82 12.13 -3.16
N LEU A 200 4.68 11.72 -4.44
CA LEU A 200 4.25 10.37 -4.78
C LEU A 200 5.23 9.30 -4.31
N ILE A 201 6.55 9.56 -4.29
CA ILE A 201 7.52 8.61 -3.72
C ILE A 201 7.16 8.23 -2.29
N GLU A 202 6.87 9.22 -1.43
CA GLU A 202 6.51 8.95 -0.03
C GLU A 202 5.18 8.22 0.11
N VAL A 203 4.16 8.64 -0.65
CA VAL A 203 2.84 8.01 -0.61
C VAL A 203 2.89 6.58 -1.15
N GLN A 204 3.66 6.35 -2.22
CA GLN A 204 3.83 5.05 -2.86
C GLN A 204 4.62 4.09 -1.98
N GLU A 205 5.66 4.56 -1.29
CA GLU A 205 6.40 3.76 -0.31
C GLU A 205 5.47 3.22 0.78
N ALA A 206 4.66 4.10 1.40
CA ALA A 206 3.68 3.68 2.42
C ALA A 206 2.62 2.71 1.86
N ASN A 207 2.22 2.91 0.61
CA ASN A 207 1.28 2.02 -0.06
C ASN A 207 1.88 0.64 -0.31
N LEU A 208 3.08 0.55 -0.89
CA LEU A 208 3.78 -0.71 -1.13
C LEU A 208 4.03 -1.47 0.17
N GLN A 209 4.39 -0.77 1.25
CA GLN A 209 4.50 -1.37 2.58
C GLN A 209 3.16 -1.98 3.05
N SER A 210 2.04 -1.33 2.75
CA SER A 210 0.69 -1.79 3.07
C SER A 210 0.20 -2.95 2.19
N GLN A 211 0.83 -3.18 1.02
CA GLN A 211 0.47 -4.26 0.10
C GLN A 211 1.16 -5.59 0.38
N ARG A 212 2.25 -5.58 1.17
CA ARG A 212 2.97 -6.80 1.54
C ARG A 212 2.01 -7.78 2.19
N TYR A 213 2.07 -9.05 1.77
CA TYR A 213 1.15 -10.07 2.27
C TYR A 213 1.20 -10.23 3.80
N TYR A 214 2.31 -9.93 4.44
CA TYR A 214 2.48 -10.03 5.88
C TYR A 214 2.20 -8.73 6.66
N THR A 215 1.83 -7.64 5.98
CA THR A 215 1.51 -6.37 6.64
C THR A 215 0.09 -6.41 7.19
N THR A 216 -0.03 -6.18 8.50
CA THR A 216 -1.30 -6.21 9.23
C THR A 216 -1.53 -4.91 9.99
N GLY A 217 -2.63 -4.81 10.72
CA GLY A 217 -2.92 -3.68 11.61
C GLY A 217 -1.79 -3.39 12.60
N VAL A 218 -0.96 -4.39 12.93
CA VAL A 218 0.23 -4.24 13.78
C VAL A 218 1.27 -3.29 13.16
N ASN A 219 1.46 -3.31 11.83
CA ASN A 219 2.44 -2.46 11.15
C ASN A 219 1.90 -1.08 10.80
N LEU A 220 0.58 -0.95 10.80
CA LEU A 220 -0.10 0.15 10.15
C LEU A 220 0.14 1.50 10.81
N TYR A 221 0.22 1.54 12.14
CA TYR A 221 0.47 2.77 12.89
C TYR A 221 1.82 3.41 12.51
N SER A 222 2.89 2.62 12.39
CA SER A 222 4.21 3.15 12.02
C SER A 222 4.22 3.62 10.57
N ILE A 223 3.67 2.83 9.63
CA ILE A 223 3.58 3.19 8.21
C ILE A 223 2.89 4.56 8.03
N ILE A 224 1.72 4.75 8.66
CA ILE A 224 0.96 6.00 8.56
C ILE A 224 1.71 7.15 9.23
N THR A 225 2.24 6.93 10.43
CA THR A 225 2.95 7.98 11.19
C THR A 225 4.19 8.45 10.44
N ASP A 226 4.91 7.53 9.81
CA ASP A 226 6.10 7.84 9.02
C ASP A 226 5.75 8.66 7.78
N LEU A 227 4.70 8.26 7.04
CA LEU A 227 4.19 9.03 5.91
C LEU A 227 3.75 10.44 6.33
N LEU A 228 2.89 10.54 7.34
CA LEU A 228 2.38 11.84 7.81
C LEU A 228 3.51 12.73 8.31
N ARG A 229 4.51 12.17 8.99
CA ARG A 229 5.69 12.92 9.43
C ARG A 229 6.50 13.45 8.24
N GLY A 230 6.73 12.64 7.21
CA GLY A 230 7.43 13.05 5.99
C GLY A 230 6.74 14.24 5.31
N LEU A 231 5.42 14.12 5.08
CA LEU A 231 4.60 15.16 4.48
C LEU A 231 4.54 16.44 5.33
N ASN A 232 4.40 16.31 6.66
CA ASN A 232 4.41 17.46 7.57
C ASN A 232 5.78 18.17 7.61
N ASN A 233 6.89 17.43 7.52
CA ASN A 233 8.22 18.02 7.42
C ASN A 233 8.35 18.90 6.17
N ARG A 234 7.86 18.43 5.01
CA ARG A 234 7.84 19.24 3.77
C ARG A 234 7.06 20.55 3.92
N LEU A 235 5.90 20.49 4.57
CA LEU A 235 5.08 21.68 4.83
C LEU A 235 5.78 22.65 5.77
N ARG A 236 6.37 22.15 6.86
CA ARG A 236 7.08 22.97 7.85
C ARG A 236 8.28 23.67 7.24
N ASP A 237 9.03 22.96 6.41
CA ASP A 237 10.30 23.42 5.86
C ASP A 237 10.11 24.14 4.50
N ASP A 238 8.86 24.27 4.02
CA ASP A 238 8.49 24.80 2.68
C ASP A 238 9.33 24.17 1.55
N TYR A 239 9.60 22.87 1.66
CA TYR A 239 10.55 22.15 0.80
C TYR A 239 9.86 21.09 -0.08
N PHE A 240 9.92 21.32 -1.39
CA PHE A 240 9.23 20.52 -2.41
C PHE A 240 10.19 19.64 -3.25
N GLY A 241 11.47 19.62 -2.89
CA GLY A 241 12.56 18.91 -3.57
C GLY A 241 13.47 19.83 -4.37
N SER A 242 14.74 19.47 -4.48
CA SER A 242 15.81 20.34 -5.03
C SER A 242 15.49 20.87 -6.42
N LYS A 243 15.14 19.99 -7.35
CA LYS A 243 14.81 20.38 -8.73
C LYS A 243 13.60 21.33 -8.81
N VAL A 244 12.63 21.18 -7.90
CA VAL A 244 11.48 22.09 -7.80
C VAL A 244 11.98 23.47 -7.37
N MET A 245 12.84 23.53 -6.34
CA MET A 245 13.42 24.80 -5.88
C MET A 245 14.22 25.50 -7.00
N ASP A 246 15.08 24.76 -7.71
CA ASP A 246 15.85 25.27 -8.85
C ASP A 246 14.94 25.82 -9.97
N LEU A 247 13.79 25.18 -10.21
CA LEU A 247 12.84 25.62 -11.23
C LEU A 247 12.05 26.84 -10.79
N LEU A 248 11.69 26.93 -9.51
CA LEU A 248 11.02 28.10 -8.94
C LEU A 248 11.90 29.35 -9.02
N GLU A 249 13.22 29.23 -8.78
CA GLU A 249 14.18 30.34 -8.92
C GLU A 249 14.29 30.87 -10.37
N LYS A 250 13.97 30.04 -11.36
CA LYS A 250 13.99 30.39 -12.79
C LYS A 250 12.70 31.03 -13.28
N ILE A 251 11.67 31.13 -12.45
CA ILE A 251 10.39 31.78 -12.81
C ILE A 251 10.52 33.28 -12.51
N GLN A 252 10.28 34.11 -13.53
CA GLN A 252 10.49 35.56 -13.44
C GLN A 252 9.48 36.28 -12.54
N HIS A 253 8.24 35.78 -12.47
CA HIS A 253 7.15 36.44 -11.77
C HIS A 253 6.95 35.85 -10.37
N THR A 254 7.25 36.63 -9.33
CA THR A 254 7.09 36.21 -7.92
C THR A 254 5.69 35.70 -7.60
N THR A 255 4.65 36.34 -8.16
CA THR A 255 3.25 35.91 -7.96
C THR A 255 3.00 34.49 -8.47
N GLU A 256 3.61 34.09 -9.60
CA GLU A 256 3.46 32.72 -10.13
C GLU A 256 4.16 31.69 -9.24
N VAL A 257 5.31 32.06 -8.65
CA VAL A 257 6.03 31.23 -7.67
C VAL A 257 5.17 31.04 -6.41
N ASP A 258 4.57 32.12 -5.91
CA ASP A 258 3.71 32.09 -4.73
C ASP A 258 2.46 31.24 -4.97
N ASP A 259 1.84 31.35 -6.15
CA ASP A 259 0.68 30.54 -6.55
C ASP A 259 1.03 29.05 -6.64
N LEU A 260 2.17 28.70 -7.24
CA LEU A 260 2.66 27.31 -7.27
C LEU A 260 2.89 26.77 -5.87
N LYS A 261 3.67 27.47 -5.03
CA LYS A 261 3.92 27.05 -3.66
C LYS A 261 2.63 26.90 -2.85
N LYS A 262 1.67 27.81 -3.03
CA LYS A 262 0.36 27.71 -2.39
C LYS A 262 -0.38 26.45 -2.86
N SER A 263 -0.40 26.16 -4.16
CA SER A 263 -1.00 24.94 -4.70
C SER A 263 -0.36 23.66 -4.14
N PHE A 264 0.97 23.64 -4.02
CA PHE A 264 1.72 22.50 -3.47
C PHE A 264 1.44 22.29 -1.98
N ARG A 265 1.36 23.37 -1.20
CA ARG A 265 0.94 23.29 0.22
C ARG A 265 -0.48 22.76 0.34
N SER A 266 -1.42 23.28 -0.47
CA SER A 266 -2.80 22.80 -0.47
C SER A 266 -2.89 21.33 -0.86
N PHE A 267 -2.13 20.86 -1.85
CA PHE A 267 -2.03 19.44 -2.19
C PHE A 267 -1.63 18.61 -0.97
N ILE A 268 -0.49 18.93 -0.33
CA ILE A 268 0.03 18.13 0.79
C ILE A 268 -0.92 18.17 1.99
N GLN A 269 -1.48 19.34 2.29
CA GLN A 269 -2.46 19.50 3.37
C GLN A 269 -3.71 18.64 3.13
N THR A 270 -4.23 18.62 1.90
CA THR A 270 -5.37 17.78 1.54
C THR A 270 -5.04 16.29 1.68
N VAL A 271 -3.84 15.86 1.27
CA VAL A 271 -3.38 14.48 1.44
C VAL A 271 -3.35 14.09 2.93
N ILE A 272 -2.72 14.92 3.77
CA ILE A 272 -2.62 14.71 5.22
C ILE A 272 -4.01 14.64 5.85
N GLN A 273 -4.85 15.65 5.62
CA GLN A 273 -6.19 15.74 6.21
C GLN A 273 -7.08 14.56 5.81
N TYR A 274 -6.99 14.12 4.54
CA TYR A 274 -7.73 12.97 4.07
C TYR A 274 -7.31 11.71 4.83
N ILE A 275 -6.00 11.42 4.92
CA ILE A 275 -5.50 10.25 5.66
C ILE A 275 -5.89 10.32 7.14
N GLU A 276 -5.70 11.48 7.79
CA GLU A 276 -6.03 11.68 9.20
C GLU A 276 -7.52 11.45 9.48
N SER A 277 -8.42 11.91 8.61
CA SER A 277 -9.87 11.74 8.79
C SER A 277 -10.32 10.28 8.87
N TYR A 278 -9.60 9.35 8.25
CA TYR A 278 -9.87 7.91 8.33
C TYR A 278 -9.11 7.20 9.45
N CYS A 279 -8.13 7.87 10.06
CA CYS A 279 -7.30 7.31 11.12
C CYS A 279 -7.68 7.79 12.53
N GLN A 280 -8.30 8.97 12.67
CA GLN A 280 -8.52 9.63 13.96
C GLN A 280 -9.21 8.72 14.99
N ASP A 281 -10.35 8.13 14.64
CA ASP A 281 -11.18 7.33 15.56
C ASP A 281 -10.53 6.01 16.01
N ARG A 282 -9.50 5.54 15.28
CA ARG A 282 -8.84 4.25 15.51
C ARG A 282 -7.34 4.36 15.74
N SER A 283 -6.81 5.57 15.78
CA SER A 283 -5.37 5.83 15.96
C SER A 283 -4.84 5.20 17.24
N LEU A 284 -5.58 5.30 18.35
CA LEU A 284 -5.23 4.67 19.63
C LEU A 284 -5.24 3.14 19.57
N PHE A 285 -6.17 2.56 18.82
CA PHE A 285 -6.24 1.11 18.61
C PHE A 285 -5.04 0.59 17.80
N TYR A 286 -4.77 1.18 16.64
CA TYR A 286 -3.61 0.78 15.83
C TYR A 286 -2.31 1.01 16.58
N LYS A 287 -2.22 2.11 17.33
CA LYS A 287 -1.09 2.37 18.23
C LYS A 287 -0.96 1.28 19.30
N SER A 288 -2.06 0.84 19.92
CA SER A 288 -1.97 -0.18 20.97
C SER A 288 -1.39 -1.48 20.42
N ILE A 289 -1.90 -1.97 19.29
CA ILE A 289 -1.44 -3.24 18.71
C ILE A 289 -0.07 -3.13 18.03
N SER A 290 0.41 -1.92 17.72
CA SER A 290 1.70 -1.71 17.07
C SER A 290 2.91 -2.18 17.88
N ILE A 291 2.76 -2.37 19.19
CA ILE A 291 3.82 -2.95 20.03
C ILE A 291 4.23 -4.35 19.58
N PHE A 292 3.35 -5.08 18.90
CA PHE A 292 3.66 -6.40 18.37
C PHE A 292 4.54 -6.33 17.10
N SER A 293 4.81 -5.14 16.56
CA SER A 293 5.79 -4.93 15.49
C SER A 293 7.24 -4.86 16.02
N GLU A 294 7.43 -4.66 17.32
CA GLU A 294 8.75 -4.58 17.95
C GLU A 294 9.49 -5.91 17.82
N THR A 295 10.70 -5.85 17.26
CA THR A 295 11.56 -7.04 17.15
C THR A 295 12.36 -7.31 18.43
N ASP A 296 12.49 -6.30 19.30
CA ASP A 296 13.12 -6.44 20.61
C ASP A 296 12.06 -6.51 21.71
N ILE A 297 11.62 -7.74 22.05
CA ILE A 297 10.49 -7.98 22.95
C ILE A 297 10.72 -7.42 24.37
N GLU A 298 11.97 -7.17 24.75
CA GLU A 298 12.34 -6.53 26.02
C GLU A 298 11.82 -5.09 26.14
N THR A 299 11.67 -4.37 25.03
CA THR A 299 11.19 -2.96 25.04
C THR A 299 9.69 -2.85 25.27
N ILE A 300 8.94 -3.92 25.05
CA ILE A 300 7.49 -3.92 25.18
C ILE A 300 7.11 -3.88 26.65
N GLU A 301 6.55 -2.78 27.13
CA GLU A 301 6.12 -2.66 28.54
C GLU A 301 4.80 -3.39 28.82
N TRP A 302 4.63 -3.93 30.03
CA TRP A 302 3.39 -4.59 30.45
C TRP A 302 2.16 -3.70 30.29
N LYS A 303 2.26 -2.41 30.65
CA LYS A 303 1.15 -1.46 30.54
C LYS A 303 0.60 -1.38 29.11
N SER A 304 1.46 -1.59 28.10
CA SER A 304 1.06 -1.58 26.69
C SER A 304 0.33 -2.86 26.31
N ILE A 305 0.79 -4.03 26.78
CA ILE A 305 0.10 -5.31 26.64
C ILE A 305 -1.28 -5.25 27.30
N GLU A 306 -1.35 -4.75 28.53
CA GLU A 306 -2.60 -4.57 29.26
C GLU A 306 -3.56 -3.65 28.50
N TYR A 307 -3.06 -2.52 27.98
CA TYR A 307 -3.89 -1.58 27.22
C TYR A 307 -4.50 -2.22 25.96
N CYS A 308 -3.77 -3.09 25.27
CA CYS A 308 -4.31 -3.80 24.09
C CYS A 308 -5.55 -4.64 24.44
N THR A 309 -5.63 -5.21 25.65
CA THR A 309 -6.77 -6.03 26.07
C THR A 309 -8.09 -5.25 26.10
N THR A 310 -8.04 -3.92 26.15
CA THR A 310 -9.24 -3.07 26.14
C THR A 310 -10.00 -3.09 24.80
N TYR A 311 -9.36 -3.56 23.73
CA TYR A 311 -9.93 -3.59 22.38
C TYR A 311 -10.35 -4.99 21.91
N ILE A 312 -10.05 -6.04 22.68
CA ILE A 312 -10.45 -7.41 22.33
C ILE A 312 -11.83 -7.68 22.91
N ASN A 313 -12.83 -7.67 22.04
CA ASN A 313 -14.21 -7.86 22.49
C ASN A 313 -14.62 -9.34 22.62
N THR A 314 -13.85 -10.27 22.03
CA THR A 314 -14.27 -11.66 21.82
C THR A 314 -13.78 -12.65 22.87
N THR A 315 -12.90 -12.24 23.80
CA THR A 315 -12.32 -13.17 24.77
C THR A 315 -12.21 -12.58 26.17
N ASN A 316 -12.74 -13.32 27.15
CA ASN A 316 -12.38 -13.13 28.55
C ASN A 316 -10.88 -13.45 28.68
N ILE A 317 -10.04 -12.42 28.65
CA ILE A 317 -8.60 -12.51 28.87
C ILE A 317 -8.37 -12.43 30.37
N ASP A 318 -7.82 -13.51 30.94
CA ASP A 318 -7.34 -13.48 32.32
C ASP A 318 -6.03 -12.68 32.36
N LYS A 319 -6.08 -11.48 32.93
CA LYS A 319 -4.94 -10.56 32.95
C LYS A 319 -3.79 -11.04 33.83
N ASP A 320 -4.09 -11.77 34.91
CA ASP A 320 -3.07 -12.31 35.81
C ASP A 320 -2.32 -13.46 35.12
N CYS A 321 -3.06 -14.35 34.44
CA CYS A 321 -2.46 -15.36 33.57
C CYS A 321 -1.68 -14.71 32.42
N LEU A 322 -2.25 -13.71 31.73
CA LEU A 322 -1.60 -13.01 30.62
C LEU A 322 -0.26 -12.37 31.05
N TYR A 323 -0.20 -11.77 32.24
CA TYR A 323 1.04 -11.21 32.79
C TYR A 323 2.13 -12.27 32.94
N ASN A 324 1.77 -13.43 33.51
CA ASN A 324 2.70 -14.54 33.67
C ASN A 324 3.14 -15.13 32.33
N GLU A 325 2.19 -15.32 31.41
CA GLU A 325 2.44 -15.82 30.04
C GLU A 325 3.38 -14.88 29.26
N PHE A 326 3.15 -13.57 29.32
CA PHE A 326 4.00 -12.60 28.65
C PHE A 326 5.42 -12.56 29.23
N ASN A 327 5.57 -12.58 30.55
CA ASN A 327 6.89 -12.64 31.17
C ASN A 327 7.62 -13.95 30.86
N HIS A 328 6.90 -15.08 30.77
CA HIS A 328 7.45 -16.35 30.31
C HIS A 328 8.02 -16.25 28.89
N ILE A 329 7.24 -15.71 27.94
CA ILE A 329 7.72 -15.47 26.57
C ILE A 329 8.90 -14.51 26.52
N ARG A 330 8.87 -13.44 27.33
CA ARG A 330 9.99 -12.49 27.42
C ARG A 330 11.25 -13.18 27.94
N SER A 331 11.15 -14.00 28.99
CA SER A 331 12.29 -14.77 29.52
C SER A 331 12.84 -15.75 28.47
N LYS A 332 11.98 -16.41 27.69
CA LYS A 332 12.39 -17.23 26.54
C LYS A 332 13.17 -16.42 25.50
N TYR A 333 12.65 -15.26 25.11
CA TYR A 333 13.32 -14.35 24.18
C TYR A 333 14.72 -13.95 24.67
N VAL A 334 14.84 -13.51 25.93
CA VAL A 334 16.12 -13.12 26.54
C VAL A 334 17.09 -14.30 26.58
N GLY A 335 16.64 -15.47 27.03
CA GLY A 335 17.48 -16.67 27.07
C GLY A 335 18.03 -17.06 25.70
N ILE A 336 17.23 -16.94 24.64
CA ILE A 336 17.66 -17.19 23.25
C ILE A 336 18.67 -16.12 22.79
N LYS A 337 18.38 -14.84 23.04
CA LYS A 337 19.24 -13.71 22.69
C LYS A 337 20.62 -13.85 23.35
N ASP A 338 20.66 -14.16 24.64
CA ASP A 338 21.89 -14.35 25.41
C ASP A 338 22.69 -15.58 24.95
N THR A 339 21.99 -16.70 24.66
CA THR A 339 22.64 -17.94 24.24
C THR A 339 23.24 -17.86 22.84
N PHE A 340 22.53 -17.21 21.91
CA PHE A 340 22.88 -17.23 20.47
C PHE A 340 23.40 -15.90 19.94
N GLY A 341 23.50 -14.86 20.78
CA GLY A 341 23.90 -13.50 20.38
C GLY A 341 22.86 -12.79 19.51
N GLY A 342 21.60 -13.25 19.55
CA GLY A 342 20.48 -12.71 18.76
C GLY A 342 19.49 -13.78 18.30
N ILE A 343 18.30 -13.34 17.90
CA ILE A 343 17.17 -14.24 17.59
C ILE A 343 16.99 -14.54 16.09
N TYR A 344 17.58 -13.73 15.19
CA TYR A 344 17.38 -13.83 13.74
C TYR A 344 17.58 -15.23 13.18
N LYS A 345 18.74 -15.85 13.45
CA LYS A 345 19.06 -17.18 12.90
C LYS A 345 18.07 -18.25 13.36
N GLN A 346 17.54 -18.12 14.58
CA GLN A 346 16.58 -19.08 15.13
C GLN A 346 15.23 -18.97 14.43
N VAL A 347 14.75 -17.75 14.21
CA VAL A 347 13.50 -17.52 13.45
C VAL A 347 13.65 -18.01 12.01
N GLN A 348 14.79 -17.74 11.35
CA GLN A 348 15.03 -18.20 9.98
C GLN A 348 15.09 -19.74 9.87
N ASN A 349 15.73 -20.40 10.83
CA ASN A 349 15.78 -21.86 10.90
C ASN A 349 14.39 -22.47 11.15
N PHE A 350 13.60 -21.87 12.04
CA PHE A 350 12.22 -22.25 12.31
C PHE A 350 11.36 -22.19 11.04
N ASN A 351 11.44 -21.08 10.29
CA ASN A 351 10.70 -20.93 9.05
C ASN A 351 11.16 -21.93 7.98
N SER A 352 12.48 -22.08 7.79
CA SER A 352 13.04 -22.97 6.77
C SER A 352 12.70 -24.45 7.01
N SER A 353 12.70 -24.87 8.27
CA SER A 353 12.38 -26.26 8.65
C SER A 353 10.90 -26.58 8.44
N ASN A 354 10.03 -25.57 8.54
CA ASN A 354 8.58 -25.71 8.41
C ASN A 354 8.05 -25.37 7.00
N LEU A 355 8.84 -24.71 6.15
CA LEU A 355 8.55 -24.52 4.71
C LEU A 355 8.72 -25.82 3.90
N VAL A 356 9.52 -26.78 4.39
CA VAL A 356 9.71 -28.09 3.72
C VAL A 356 8.45 -28.98 3.83
N SER A 357 7.57 -28.74 4.80
CA SER A 357 6.29 -29.46 4.92
C SER A 357 5.13 -28.82 4.13
N THR A 358 5.25 -27.56 3.68
CA THR A 358 4.22 -26.82 2.92
C THR A 358 4.51 -26.68 1.42
N LYS A 359 5.60 -27.28 0.91
CA LYS A 359 6.06 -27.20 -0.50
C LYS A 359 5.10 -27.69 -1.59
N GLN A 360 3.86 -28.08 -1.28
CA GLN A 360 2.87 -28.44 -2.31
C GLN A 360 2.04 -27.26 -2.84
N ILE A 361 2.11 -26.04 -2.29
CA ILE A 361 1.18 -24.96 -2.71
C ILE A 361 1.83 -23.58 -2.99
N ASP A 362 3.00 -23.25 -2.44
CA ASP A 362 3.46 -21.83 -2.39
C ASP A 362 4.33 -21.29 -3.55
N THR A 363 4.66 -22.09 -4.58
CA THR A 363 5.62 -21.62 -5.61
C THR A 363 5.07 -20.63 -6.64
N THR A 364 3.81 -20.22 -6.52
CA THR A 364 3.16 -19.31 -7.48
C THR A 364 2.88 -17.91 -6.97
N LEU A 365 3.08 -17.58 -5.68
CA LEU A 365 2.67 -16.27 -5.12
C LEU A 365 3.84 -15.30 -4.87
N ASP A 366 5.01 -15.78 -4.45
CA ASP A 366 6.20 -14.92 -4.30
C ASP A 366 6.63 -14.32 -5.65
N ASN A 367 6.43 -15.04 -6.76
CA ASN A 367 6.68 -14.52 -8.11
C ASN A 367 5.59 -13.55 -8.60
N VAL A 368 4.41 -13.46 -7.97
CA VAL A 368 3.27 -12.70 -8.51
C VAL A 368 3.28 -11.21 -8.12
N CYS A 369 3.91 -10.86 -7.00
CA CYS A 369 4.26 -9.48 -6.73
C CYS A 369 5.23 -8.93 -7.80
N ASP A 370 6.09 -9.79 -8.35
CA ASP A 370 7.06 -9.45 -9.39
C ASP A 370 6.46 -9.52 -10.82
N ILE A 371 5.51 -10.43 -11.09
CA ILE A 371 4.94 -10.63 -12.44
C ILE A 371 3.99 -9.50 -12.87
N ASN A 372 3.32 -8.80 -11.95
CA ASN A 372 2.45 -7.66 -12.34
C ASN A 372 3.23 -6.43 -12.84
N VAL A 373 4.56 -6.42 -12.68
CA VAL A 373 5.47 -5.43 -13.27
C VAL A 373 6.01 -5.90 -14.63
N GLN A 374 5.99 -7.20 -14.93
CA GLN A 374 6.65 -7.77 -16.12
C GLN A 374 5.87 -7.68 -17.44
N ASN A 375 4.59 -7.32 -17.43
CA ASN A 375 3.80 -7.26 -18.67
C ASN A 375 3.65 -5.82 -19.22
N ASN A 376 4.80 -5.22 -19.56
CA ASN A 376 5.06 -4.29 -20.68
C ASN A 376 6.25 -3.36 -20.38
N CYS A 377 7.47 -3.89 -20.37
CA CYS A 377 8.69 -3.21 -20.85
C CYS A 377 9.90 -4.13 -20.65
N ASP A 378 10.82 -4.06 -21.60
CA ASP A 378 12.05 -4.85 -21.63
C ASP A 378 12.94 -4.63 -20.38
N THR A 379 13.33 -5.75 -19.77
CA THR A 379 14.62 -6.12 -19.14
C THR A 379 15.45 -5.17 -18.26
N ASP A 380 14.95 -4.06 -17.70
CA ASP A 380 15.79 -3.21 -16.82
C ASP A 380 15.30 -3.05 -15.37
N ASN A 381 14.13 -3.59 -15.01
CA ASN A 381 13.56 -3.42 -13.65
C ASN A 381 14.15 -4.37 -12.59
N GLU A 382 14.88 -5.43 -12.97
CA GLU A 382 15.52 -6.33 -11.99
C GLU A 382 16.63 -5.63 -11.19
N GLU A 383 17.23 -4.55 -11.69
CA GLU A 383 18.35 -3.90 -11.00
C GLU A 383 17.96 -2.93 -9.89
N GLN A 384 16.74 -2.37 -9.88
CA GLN A 384 16.35 -1.35 -8.89
C GLN A 384 15.83 -1.95 -7.57
N ASP A 385 15.01 -3.00 -7.61
CA ASP A 385 14.62 -3.74 -6.39
C ASP A 385 15.81 -4.47 -5.77
N VAL A 386 16.72 -4.96 -6.61
CA VAL A 386 17.98 -5.55 -6.16
C VAL A 386 18.92 -4.49 -5.58
N LYS A 387 18.86 -3.21 -6.00
CA LYS A 387 19.68 -2.12 -5.42
C LYS A 387 19.17 -1.65 -4.06
N PHE A 388 17.85 -1.56 -3.85
CA PHE A 388 17.29 -1.23 -2.54
C PHE A 388 17.57 -2.34 -1.49
N HIS A 389 17.66 -3.60 -1.95
CA HIS A 389 18.04 -4.74 -1.12
C HIS A 389 19.56 -5.00 -1.01
N LYS A 390 20.39 -4.45 -1.91
CA LYS A 390 21.84 -4.69 -1.88
C LYS A 390 22.61 -3.86 -0.86
N GLU A 391 22.07 -2.75 -0.36
CA GLU A 391 22.86 -1.82 0.49
C GLU A 391 22.64 -1.97 2.00
N HIS A 392 21.70 -2.80 2.46
CA HIS A 392 21.58 -3.15 3.89
C HIS A 392 21.28 -4.65 4.09
N LYS A 393 22.33 -5.47 4.25
CA LYS A 393 22.26 -6.79 4.92
C LYS A 393 21.97 -6.63 6.44
N ASN A 394 20.92 -5.89 6.78
CA ASN A 394 20.37 -5.92 8.11
C ASN A 394 19.49 -7.15 8.23
N HIS A 395 19.65 -7.85 9.35
CA HIS A 395 18.96 -9.08 9.70
C HIS A 395 17.46 -8.80 9.91
N PHE A 396 16.69 -8.66 8.83
CA PHE A 396 15.25 -8.35 8.87
C PHE A 396 14.44 -9.56 9.35
N ILE A 397 13.70 -9.39 10.44
CA ILE A 397 12.77 -10.40 10.97
C ILE A 397 11.36 -9.87 10.79
N ARG A 398 10.49 -10.65 10.13
CA ARG A 398 9.06 -10.31 10.12
C ARG A 398 8.49 -10.49 11.53
N CYS A 399 7.78 -9.49 12.01
CA CYS A 399 7.20 -9.52 13.36
C CYS A 399 6.25 -10.72 13.57
N ASP A 400 5.46 -11.10 12.57
CA ASP A 400 4.57 -12.26 12.67
C ASP A 400 5.35 -13.58 12.82
N GLN A 401 6.46 -13.74 12.11
CA GLN A 401 7.34 -14.91 12.23
C GLN A 401 8.06 -14.95 13.59
N LEU A 402 8.46 -13.79 14.11
CA LEU A 402 9.02 -13.68 15.46
C LEU A 402 8.02 -14.17 16.51
N TRP A 403 6.78 -13.67 16.46
CA TRP A 403 5.73 -14.09 17.38
C TRP A 403 5.36 -15.56 17.20
N ALA A 404 5.31 -16.06 15.95
CA ALA A 404 5.05 -17.47 15.69
C ALA A 404 6.11 -18.37 16.33
N TYR A 405 7.39 -18.03 16.15
CA TYR A 405 8.51 -18.75 16.75
C TYR A 405 8.47 -18.71 18.29
N LEU A 406 8.22 -17.54 18.87
CA LEU A 406 8.17 -17.37 20.32
C LEU A 406 7.03 -18.16 20.95
N LEU A 407 5.86 -18.20 20.29
CA LEU A 407 4.67 -18.93 20.75
C LEU A 407 4.70 -20.43 20.41
N TYR A 408 5.64 -20.88 19.59
CA TYR A 408 5.73 -22.29 19.18
C TYR A 408 6.02 -23.18 20.39
N ASP A 409 5.22 -24.24 20.55
CA ASP A 409 5.22 -25.18 21.67
C ASP A 409 5.02 -24.56 23.07
N GLU A 410 4.47 -23.34 23.16
CA GLU A 410 4.19 -22.66 24.43
C GLU A 410 2.71 -22.71 24.83
N ASN A 411 2.45 -23.06 26.08
CA ASN A 411 1.12 -23.02 26.69
C ASN A 411 0.79 -21.62 27.23
N VAL A 412 0.49 -20.70 26.33
CA VAL A 412 0.21 -19.27 26.63
C VAL A 412 -1.13 -18.82 26.02
N PRO A 413 -2.27 -19.38 26.47
CA PRO A 413 -3.56 -19.21 25.79
C PRO A 413 -4.10 -17.78 25.77
N ASN A 414 -3.82 -16.95 26.79
CA ASN A 414 -4.28 -15.56 26.82
C ASN A 414 -3.45 -14.67 25.88
N LEU A 415 -2.12 -14.84 25.90
CA LEU A 415 -1.22 -14.13 25.00
C LEU A 415 -1.45 -14.55 23.55
N ARG A 416 -1.67 -15.84 23.30
CA ARG A 416 -1.97 -16.36 21.97
C ARG A 416 -3.22 -15.71 21.39
N LYS A 417 -4.32 -15.63 22.14
CA LYS A 417 -5.55 -14.91 21.73
C LYS A 417 -5.28 -13.45 21.36
N LEU A 418 -4.46 -12.76 22.16
CA LEU A 418 -4.11 -11.36 21.95
C LEU A 418 -3.30 -11.16 20.66
N ILE A 419 -2.30 -12.02 20.41
CA ILE A 419 -1.49 -12.01 19.19
C ILE A 419 -2.34 -12.38 17.98
N GLU A 420 -3.12 -13.46 18.04
CA GLU A 420 -4.00 -13.90 16.96
C GLU A 420 -4.99 -12.80 16.55
N PHE A 421 -5.61 -12.15 17.53
CA PHE A 421 -6.46 -11.00 17.29
C PHE A 421 -5.71 -9.86 16.59
N ALA A 422 -4.58 -9.40 17.15
CA ALA A 422 -3.85 -8.25 16.61
C ALA A 422 -3.38 -8.47 15.16
N PHE A 423 -2.86 -9.65 14.87
CA PHE A 423 -2.34 -10.03 13.57
C PHE A 423 -3.44 -10.37 12.55
N SER A 424 -4.65 -10.77 13.00
CA SER A 424 -5.78 -10.97 12.10
C SER A 424 -6.35 -9.67 11.50
N ILE A 425 -6.02 -8.49 12.08
CA ILE A 425 -6.50 -7.20 11.58
C ILE A 425 -5.82 -6.89 10.24
N PRO A 426 -6.55 -6.74 9.12
CA PRO A 426 -5.95 -6.42 7.82
C PRO A 426 -5.48 -4.96 7.78
N ALA A 427 -4.35 -4.71 7.11
CA ALA A 427 -3.90 -3.35 6.76
C ALA A 427 -4.38 -2.91 5.38
N SER A 428 -4.70 -3.83 4.49
CA SER A 428 -5.23 -3.53 3.17
C SER A 428 -5.94 -4.75 2.59
N ASN A 429 -6.66 -4.56 1.49
CA ASN A 429 -7.19 -5.68 0.70
C ASN A 429 -6.28 -6.00 -0.48
N ALA A 430 -5.02 -5.57 -0.44
CA ALA A 430 -4.08 -5.76 -1.54
C ALA A 430 -3.88 -7.23 -1.89
N PHE A 431 -4.08 -8.17 -0.95
CA PHE A 431 -4.07 -9.60 -1.26
C PHE A 431 -5.18 -10.00 -2.25
N CYS A 432 -6.34 -9.34 -2.21
CA CYS A 432 -7.48 -9.62 -3.08
C CYS A 432 -7.31 -9.03 -4.50
N GLU A 433 -6.56 -7.94 -4.65
CA GLU A 433 -6.45 -7.20 -5.92
C GLU A 433 -5.73 -7.97 -7.05
N PRO A 434 -4.58 -8.65 -6.81
CA PRO A 434 -3.90 -9.48 -7.81
C PRO A 434 -4.76 -10.65 -8.28
N ILE A 435 -5.59 -11.23 -7.40
CA ILE A 435 -6.48 -12.34 -7.74
C ILE A 435 -7.38 -11.96 -8.93
N PHE A 436 -7.91 -10.73 -8.93
CA PHE A 436 -8.71 -10.22 -10.05
C PHE A 436 -7.90 -10.05 -11.34
N SER A 437 -6.64 -9.63 -11.25
CA SER A 437 -5.76 -9.51 -12.42
C SER A 437 -5.50 -10.88 -13.06
N HIS A 438 -5.31 -11.92 -12.25
CA HIS A 438 -5.15 -13.29 -12.75
C HIS A 438 -6.44 -13.88 -13.31
N MET A 439 -7.59 -13.68 -12.66
CA MET A 439 -8.87 -14.21 -13.15
C MET A 439 -9.26 -13.61 -14.50
N LYS A 440 -8.98 -12.33 -14.74
CA LYS A 440 -9.17 -11.70 -16.07
C LYS A 440 -8.29 -12.37 -17.14
N PHE A 441 -7.06 -12.76 -16.79
CA PHE A 441 -6.15 -13.44 -17.71
C PHE A 441 -6.70 -14.81 -18.13
N TYR A 442 -7.20 -15.61 -17.19
CA TYR A 442 -7.78 -16.93 -17.49
C TYR A 442 -9.17 -16.87 -18.16
N GLY A 443 -10.00 -15.88 -17.82
CA GLY A 443 -11.29 -15.68 -18.50
C GLY A 443 -11.14 -15.40 -20.00
N THR A 444 -10.04 -14.76 -20.41
CA THR A 444 -9.75 -14.50 -21.83
C THR A 444 -9.30 -15.76 -22.59
N ILE A 445 -8.82 -16.79 -21.88
CA ILE A 445 -8.36 -18.06 -22.49
C ILE A 445 -9.56 -19.01 -22.72
N ILE A 446 -10.63 -18.89 -21.93
CA ILE A 446 -11.81 -19.76 -22.03
C ILE A 446 -12.77 -19.31 -23.14
N GLU A 447 -12.65 -18.07 -23.65
CA GLU A 447 -13.44 -17.59 -24.79
C GLU A 447 -12.81 -17.88 -26.17
N THR A 448 -11.72 -18.66 -26.24
CA THR A 448 -11.05 -19.02 -27.52
C THR A 448 -10.97 -20.52 -27.83
N THR A 449 -11.87 -21.32 -27.27
CA THR A 449 -12.17 -22.69 -27.75
C THR A 449 -13.65 -22.84 -27.98
#